data_AF-A0A7S3BQF0-F1
#
_entry.id   AF-A0A7S3BQF0-F1
#
_cell.length_a   1.000
_cell.length_b   1.000
_cell.length_c   1.000
_cell.angle_alpha   90.00
_cell.angle_beta   90.00
_cell.angle_gamma   90.00
#
_symmetry.space_group_name_H-M   'P 1'
#
loop_
_entity.id
_entity.type
_entity.pdbx_description
1 polymer ?
#
loop_
_entity_poly.entity_id
_entity_poly.type
_entity_poly.pdbx_seq_one_letter_code
_entity_poly.pdbx_strand_id
1 'polypeptide(L)'
;YVVSWVRGAWHWHGLRIDYLGGWNERGWSAAYYKELRRQLDADPRTANVEVIGADGSWGATADALVNAVDGDPELKASLAAIGVHYPGTRSSDKAKACGVPLWASEEDSTFADLTGGGCLARALNRNFVDGAMTSLIVWNAVGAYMSGLPFFSSGLLDAAHPWSGTYTLRSPVWLAAHTTQFTRPGWRYLPVGQGSGKLAMGGTYVTYREEAGETDLPEDSPLARWAVVIEKMSAKHSACVRPQMKWFDTWAENATFVVAASSEDGGGGQRSRLLTGLQGGESDKVGVWRSCLGFEDSSSS
;
A
#
# COMPACT_ATOMS: atom_id res chain seq x y z
N TYR A 1 -18.95 -21.43 9.02
CA TYR A 1 -19.52 -20.08 9.20
C TYR A 1 -18.95 -19.10 8.19
N VAL A 2 -17.65 -18.78 8.25
CA VAL A 2 -17.04 -17.73 7.40
C VAL A 2 -17.23 -17.99 5.90
N VAL A 3 -16.99 -19.21 5.42
CA VAL A 3 -17.24 -19.57 4.01
C VAL A 3 -18.73 -19.44 3.61
N SER A 4 -19.65 -19.69 4.53
CA SER A 4 -21.09 -19.48 4.29
C SER A 4 -21.42 -17.99 4.09
N TRP A 5 -20.73 -17.09 4.81
CA TRP A 5 -20.86 -15.65 4.60
C TRP A 5 -20.39 -15.24 3.20
N VAL A 6 -19.24 -15.75 2.75
CA VAL A 6 -18.73 -15.51 1.38
C VAL A 6 -19.73 -16.00 0.33
N ARG A 7 -20.26 -17.21 0.50
CA ARG A 7 -21.30 -17.77 -0.39
C ARG A 7 -22.56 -16.90 -0.39
N GLY A 8 -22.97 -16.40 0.77
CA GLY A 8 -24.11 -15.51 0.92
C GLY A 8 -23.92 -14.18 0.19
N ALA A 9 -22.74 -13.58 0.28
CA ALA A 9 -22.39 -12.33 -0.42
C ALA A 9 -22.56 -12.48 -1.94
N TRP A 10 -22.07 -13.59 -2.50
CA TRP A 10 -22.26 -13.89 -3.91
C TRP A 10 -23.72 -14.18 -4.26
N HIS A 11 -24.37 -15.08 -3.51
CA HIS A 11 -25.71 -15.57 -3.86
C HIS A 11 -26.79 -14.48 -3.80
N TRP A 12 -26.76 -13.65 -2.76
CA TRP A 12 -27.81 -12.67 -2.50
C TRP A 12 -27.50 -11.28 -3.04
N HIS A 13 -26.22 -10.95 -3.22
CA HIS A 13 -25.79 -9.60 -3.59
C HIS A 13 -24.91 -9.56 -4.84
N GLY A 14 -24.57 -10.70 -5.45
CA GLY A 14 -23.65 -10.76 -6.58
C GLY A 14 -22.23 -10.30 -6.25
N LEU A 15 -21.88 -10.20 -4.96
CA LEU A 15 -20.57 -9.71 -4.52
C LEU A 15 -19.56 -10.86 -4.55
N ARG A 16 -18.46 -10.65 -5.26
CA ARG A 16 -17.30 -11.55 -5.23
C ARG A 16 -16.33 -11.01 -4.19
N ILE A 17 -16.02 -11.83 -3.20
CA ILE A 17 -15.06 -11.47 -2.15
C ILE A 17 -13.68 -11.88 -2.63
N ASP A 18 -12.76 -10.93 -2.69
CA ASP A 18 -11.39 -11.20 -3.15
C ASP A 18 -10.50 -11.73 -2.02
N TYR A 19 -10.65 -11.18 -0.81
CA TYR A 19 -9.82 -11.52 0.34
C TYR A 19 -10.63 -11.79 1.60
N LEU A 20 -10.13 -12.71 2.42
CA LEU A 20 -10.73 -13.10 3.69
C LEU A 20 -9.66 -13.11 4.80
N GLY A 21 -9.95 -12.44 5.91
CA GLY A 21 -9.05 -12.38 7.06
C GLY A 21 -9.24 -13.51 8.07
N GLY A 22 -8.42 -13.49 9.11
CA GLY A 22 -8.56 -14.32 10.31
C GLY A 22 -9.45 -13.67 11.36
N TRP A 23 -8.89 -13.40 12.54
CA TRP A 23 -9.59 -12.75 13.64
C TRP A 23 -8.87 -11.47 14.07
N ASN A 24 -9.47 -10.33 13.71
CA ASN A 24 -8.96 -8.98 13.93
C ASN A 24 -8.37 -8.75 15.33
N GLU A 25 -7.08 -8.43 15.39
CA GLU A 25 -6.30 -8.13 16.59
C GLU A 25 -6.42 -9.19 17.69
N ARG A 26 -6.57 -10.45 17.31
CA ARG A 26 -6.61 -11.60 18.22
C ARG A 26 -5.55 -12.62 17.84
N GLY A 27 -5.50 -13.70 18.61
CA GLY A 27 -4.65 -14.84 18.29
C GLY A 27 -5.06 -15.51 16.98
N TRP A 28 -4.13 -16.26 16.40
CA TRP A 28 -4.32 -16.98 15.15
C TRP A 28 -4.02 -18.47 15.34
N SER A 29 -4.43 -19.29 14.37
CA SER A 29 -4.19 -20.74 14.36
C SER A 29 -3.80 -21.21 12.96
N ALA A 30 -2.67 -21.92 12.85
CA ALA A 30 -2.23 -22.52 11.60
C ALA A 30 -3.30 -23.48 11.05
N ALA A 31 -3.87 -24.31 11.92
CA ALA A 31 -4.92 -25.26 11.56
C ALA A 31 -6.17 -24.55 11.03
N TYR A 32 -6.51 -23.37 11.57
CA TYR A 32 -7.63 -22.58 11.06
C TYR A 32 -7.40 -22.10 9.62
N TYR A 33 -6.24 -21.54 9.31
CA TYR A 33 -5.96 -21.04 7.95
C TYR A 33 -5.93 -22.16 6.92
N LYS A 34 -5.32 -23.30 7.26
CA LYS A 34 -5.32 -24.50 6.40
C LYS A 34 -6.74 -25.02 6.14
N GLU A 35 -7.54 -25.13 7.19
CA GLU A 35 -8.93 -25.57 7.06
C GLU A 35 -9.78 -24.55 6.29
N LEU A 36 -9.56 -23.25 6.50
CA LEU A 36 -10.24 -22.19 5.77
C LEU A 36 -9.95 -22.28 4.27
N ARG A 37 -8.67 -22.41 3.90
CA ARG A 37 -8.23 -22.61 2.50
C ARG A 37 -8.92 -23.83 1.89
N ARG A 38 -8.87 -25.00 2.57
CA ARG A 38 -9.52 -26.23 2.12
C ARG A 38 -11.03 -26.07 1.90
N GLN A 39 -11.72 -25.33 2.77
CA GLN A 39 -13.16 -25.10 2.67
C GLN A 39 -13.52 -24.12 1.54
N LEU A 40 -12.67 -23.13 1.26
CA LEU A 40 -12.83 -22.23 0.12
C LEU A 40 -12.63 -22.99 -1.20
N ASP A 41 -11.62 -23.86 -1.27
CA ASP A 41 -11.27 -24.63 -2.48
C ASP A 41 -12.30 -25.72 -2.83
N ALA A 42 -13.05 -26.20 -1.83
CA ALA A 42 -14.09 -27.22 -2.01
C ALA A 42 -15.29 -26.75 -2.86
N ASP A 43 -15.42 -25.44 -3.11
CA ASP A 43 -16.47 -24.87 -3.95
C ASP A 43 -15.85 -23.92 -4.99
N PRO A 44 -15.99 -24.19 -6.30
CA PRO A 44 -15.44 -23.34 -7.36
C PRO A 44 -15.86 -21.87 -7.29
N ARG A 45 -16.99 -21.57 -6.62
CA ARG A 45 -17.46 -20.19 -6.43
C ARG A 45 -16.68 -19.42 -5.38
N THR A 46 -15.99 -20.12 -4.48
CA THR A 46 -15.17 -19.54 -3.41
C THR A 46 -13.67 -19.85 -3.53
N ALA A 47 -13.28 -20.72 -4.47
CA ALA A 47 -11.90 -21.14 -4.64
C ALA A 47 -10.93 -19.98 -4.93
N ASN A 48 -11.38 -18.92 -5.62
CA ASN A 48 -10.57 -17.75 -5.94
C ASN A 48 -10.45 -16.73 -4.79
N VAL A 49 -11.11 -16.96 -3.66
CA VAL A 49 -11.00 -16.08 -2.49
C VAL A 49 -9.63 -16.32 -1.89
N GLU A 50 -8.84 -15.28 -1.72
CA GLU A 50 -7.52 -15.32 -1.09
C GLU A 50 -7.61 -15.08 0.42
N VAL A 51 -6.60 -15.53 1.17
CA VAL A 51 -6.61 -15.45 2.64
C VAL A 51 -5.44 -14.59 3.14
N ILE A 52 -5.74 -13.69 4.07
CA ILE A 52 -4.77 -12.81 4.72
C ILE A 52 -4.75 -13.17 6.21
N GLY A 53 -3.56 -13.15 6.81
CA GLY A 53 -3.41 -13.32 8.25
C GLY A 53 -2.18 -12.59 8.78
N ALA A 54 -2.07 -12.23 10.05
CA ALA A 54 -3.02 -12.52 11.11
C ALA A 54 -3.93 -11.34 11.46
N ASP A 55 -3.77 -10.18 10.80
CA ASP A 55 -4.49 -8.94 11.13
C ASP A 55 -4.26 -8.54 12.59
N GLY A 56 -2.98 -8.48 12.97
CA GLY A 56 -2.54 -8.07 14.29
C GLY A 56 -1.18 -7.37 14.24
N SER A 57 -0.61 -7.02 15.39
CA SER A 57 0.68 -6.32 15.45
C SER A 57 1.89 -7.25 15.26
N TRP A 58 3.04 -6.66 14.95
CA TRP A 58 4.35 -7.32 15.09
C TRP A 58 4.54 -7.93 16.50
N GLY A 59 5.46 -8.88 16.62
CA GLY A 59 5.67 -9.67 17.83
C GLY A 59 4.74 -10.89 17.89
N ALA A 60 3.78 -10.89 18.81
CA ALA A 60 3.01 -12.09 19.15
C ALA A 60 2.11 -12.63 18.01
N THR A 61 1.78 -11.81 17.01
CA THR A 61 0.91 -12.23 15.90
C THR A 61 1.66 -12.32 14.58
N ALA A 62 2.04 -11.19 13.96
CA ALA A 62 2.64 -11.20 12.63
C ALA A 62 4.03 -11.88 12.58
N ASP A 63 4.94 -11.60 13.53
CA ASP A 63 6.24 -12.27 13.55
C ASP A 63 6.11 -13.77 13.90
N ALA A 64 5.15 -14.12 14.75
CA ALA A 64 4.84 -15.53 15.03
C ALA A 64 4.34 -16.27 13.78
N LEU A 65 3.50 -15.61 12.96
CA LEU A 65 3.03 -16.16 11.70
C LEU A 65 4.18 -16.29 10.69
N VAL A 66 5.01 -15.25 10.53
CA VAL A 66 6.24 -15.28 9.72
C VAL A 66 7.14 -16.46 10.11
N ASN A 67 7.28 -16.73 11.40
CA ASN A 67 8.06 -17.87 11.89
C ASN A 67 7.41 -19.22 11.57
N ALA A 68 6.09 -19.31 11.62
CA ALA A 68 5.37 -20.55 11.35
C ALA A 68 5.40 -20.94 9.87
N VAL A 69 5.23 -19.97 8.95
CA VAL A 69 5.22 -20.25 7.51
C VAL A 69 6.57 -20.74 6.97
N ASP A 70 7.66 -20.46 7.69
CA ASP A 70 9.04 -20.88 7.35
C ASP A 70 9.19 -22.42 7.38
N GLY A 71 8.49 -23.08 8.30
CA GLY A 71 8.51 -24.54 8.48
C GLY A 71 7.25 -25.27 8.02
N ASP A 72 6.27 -24.55 7.49
CA ASP A 72 4.94 -25.10 7.16
C ASP A 72 4.50 -24.66 5.75
N PRO A 73 4.90 -25.40 4.69
CA PRO A 73 4.56 -25.06 3.31
C PRO A 73 3.06 -25.02 3.03
N GLU A 74 2.27 -25.84 3.71
CA GLU A 74 0.81 -25.86 3.58
C GLU A 74 0.19 -24.59 4.16
N LEU A 75 0.66 -24.15 5.34
CA LEU A 75 0.22 -22.87 5.91
C LEU A 75 0.65 -21.71 5.00
N LYS A 76 1.88 -21.72 4.51
CA LYS A 76 2.39 -20.70 3.59
C LYS A 76 1.55 -20.61 2.32
N ALA A 77 1.23 -21.75 1.70
CA ALA A 77 0.37 -21.81 0.51
C ALA A 77 -1.09 -21.41 0.78
N SER A 78 -1.52 -21.43 2.04
CA SER A 78 -2.86 -20.98 2.44
C SER A 78 -2.98 -19.47 2.55
N LEU A 79 -1.89 -18.70 2.42
CA LEU A 79 -1.87 -17.25 2.67
C LEU A 79 -1.40 -16.48 1.42
N ALA A 80 -2.20 -15.51 1.01
CA ALA A 80 -1.84 -14.57 -0.06
C ALA A 80 -1.00 -13.39 0.45
N ALA A 81 -1.18 -13.00 1.71
CA ALA A 81 -0.41 -11.94 2.34
C ALA A 81 -0.35 -12.11 3.87
N ILE A 82 0.69 -11.53 4.47
CA ILE A 82 0.78 -11.31 5.91
C ILE A 82 0.27 -9.90 6.21
N GLY A 83 -0.92 -9.81 6.79
CA GLY A 83 -1.56 -8.58 7.24
C GLY A 83 -1.11 -8.15 8.63
N VAL A 84 -0.68 -6.90 8.75
CA VAL A 84 -0.16 -6.30 9.99
C VAL A 84 -0.83 -4.95 10.27
N HIS A 85 -1.18 -4.73 11.54
CA HIS A 85 -1.81 -3.51 12.01
C HIS A 85 -0.77 -2.53 12.56
N TYR A 86 -0.87 -1.26 12.16
CA TYR A 86 -0.03 -0.14 12.61
C TYR A 86 1.48 -0.48 12.65
N PRO A 87 2.07 -1.01 11.57
CA PRO A 87 3.45 -1.53 11.55
C PRO A 87 4.53 -0.48 11.81
N GLY A 88 4.18 0.82 11.83
CA GLY A 88 5.16 1.89 11.99
C GLY A 88 6.18 1.92 10.85
N THR A 89 5.71 1.57 9.65
CA THR A 89 6.48 1.47 8.40
C THR A 89 7.57 0.41 8.35
N ARG A 90 7.72 -0.43 9.38
CA ARG A 90 8.83 -1.37 9.49
C ARG A 90 8.37 -2.82 9.43
N SER A 91 9.31 -3.69 9.06
CA SER A 91 9.22 -5.14 9.16
C SER A 91 10.63 -5.71 9.39
N SER A 92 10.72 -6.93 9.93
CA SER A 92 11.99 -7.61 10.15
C SER A 92 12.57 -8.15 8.84
N ASP A 93 13.88 -8.36 8.76
CA ASP A 93 14.51 -8.97 7.57
C ASP A 93 13.95 -10.37 7.30
N LYS A 94 13.59 -11.11 8.36
CA LYS A 94 12.90 -12.40 8.22
C LYS A 94 11.52 -12.25 7.57
N ALA A 95 10.73 -11.26 7.96
CA ALA A 95 9.43 -11.00 7.33
C ALA A 95 9.61 -10.65 5.84
N LYS A 96 10.59 -9.80 5.51
CA LYS A 96 10.89 -9.45 4.11
C LYS A 96 11.33 -10.65 3.27
N ALA A 97 12.04 -11.60 3.87
CA ALA A 97 12.56 -12.81 3.21
C ALA A 97 11.59 -14.00 3.23
N CYS A 98 10.46 -13.93 3.93
CA CYS A 98 9.58 -15.09 4.14
C CYS A 98 8.87 -15.57 2.86
N GLY A 99 8.90 -14.78 1.78
CA GLY A 99 8.31 -15.12 0.48
C GLY A 99 6.78 -15.08 0.46
N VAL A 100 6.16 -14.40 1.42
CA VAL A 100 4.74 -14.05 1.42
C VAL A 100 4.65 -12.51 1.41
N PRO A 101 3.81 -11.89 0.55
CA PRO A 101 3.61 -10.44 0.55
C PRO A 101 3.26 -9.88 1.94
N LEU A 102 3.77 -8.69 2.28
CA LEU A 102 3.46 -8.02 3.55
C LEU A 102 2.51 -6.85 3.31
N TRP A 103 1.41 -6.76 4.05
CA TRP A 103 0.43 -5.69 3.94
C TRP A 103 0.27 -4.97 5.28
N ALA A 104 0.19 -3.64 5.25
CA ALA A 104 -0.37 -2.87 6.36
C ALA A 104 -1.90 -2.97 6.26
N SER A 105 -2.47 -4.07 6.76
CA SER A 105 -3.88 -4.41 6.59
C SER A 105 -4.82 -3.56 7.46
N GLU A 106 -4.26 -2.81 8.41
CA GLU A 106 -4.93 -1.72 9.10
C GLU A 106 -3.91 -0.63 9.46
N GLU A 107 -4.16 0.61 9.03
CA GLU A 107 -3.28 1.75 9.27
C GLU A 107 -4.08 3.07 9.35
N ASP A 108 -3.38 4.17 9.64
CA ASP A 108 -3.92 5.53 9.84
C ASP A 108 -4.60 5.71 11.20
N SER A 109 -5.93 5.54 11.28
CA SER A 109 -6.73 5.79 12.50
C SER A 109 -6.51 7.17 13.14
N THR A 110 -5.90 8.12 12.43
CA THR A 110 -5.52 9.42 12.95
C THR A 110 -6.64 10.43 12.66
N PHE A 111 -6.79 11.46 13.50
CA PHE A 111 -7.77 12.49 13.23
C PHE A 111 -7.50 13.15 11.88
N ALA A 112 -8.53 13.29 11.04
CA ALA A 112 -8.42 13.62 9.62
C ALA A 112 -8.18 15.13 9.34
N ASP A 113 -7.29 15.75 10.11
CA ASP A 113 -6.77 17.09 9.86
C ASP A 113 -5.53 17.05 8.93
N LEU A 114 -4.80 18.16 8.80
CA LEU A 114 -3.59 18.20 7.98
C LEU A 114 -2.49 17.26 8.50
N THR A 115 -2.41 17.04 9.82
CA THR A 115 -1.43 16.14 10.44
C THR A 115 -1.78 14.68 10.14
N GLY A 116 -3.06 14.31 10.24
CA GLY A 116 -3.54 12.98 9.83
C GLY A 116 -3.33 12.70 8.35
N GLY A 117 -3.60 13.69 7.49
CA GLY A 117 -3.26 13.60 6.06
C GLY A 117 -1.76 13.38 5.84
N GLY A 118 -0.91 14.14 6.54
CA GLY A 118 0.54 13.96 6.49
C GLY A 118 1.00 12.59 7.01
N CYS A 119 0.36 12.04 8.04
CA CYS A 119 0.58 10.68 8.51
C CYS A 119 0.33 9.67 7.38
N LEU A 120 -0.84 9.72 6.73
CA LEU A 120 -1.19 8.82 5.63
C LEU A 120 -0.23 8.96 4.45
N ALA A 121 0.07 10.18 4.02
CA ALA A 121 1.02 10.44 2.94
C ALA A 121 2.39 9.82 3.19
N ARG A 122 2.90 9.95 4.43
CA ARG A 122 4.18 9.36 4.84
C ARG A 122 4.10 7.84 4.87
N ALA A 123 3.03 7.26 5.42
CA ALA A 123 2.85 5.82 5.53
C ALA A 123 2.76 5.14 4.16
N LEU A 124 2.03 5.72 3.20
CA LEU A 124 1.86 5.20 1.84
C LEU A 124 3.20 4.91 1.14
N ASN A 125 4.18 5.81 1.25
CA ASN A 125 5.50 5.58 0.68
C ASN A 125 6.40 4.72 1.58
N ARG A 126 6.46 5.04 2.88
CA ARG A 126 7.44 4.41 3.79
C ARG A 126 7.13 2.96 4.10
N ASN A 127 5.88 2.52 4.04
CA ASN A 127 5.53 1.11 4.21
C ASN A 127 6.27 0.22 3.21
N PHE A 128 6.38 0.66 1.96
CA PHE A 128 7.20 -0.03 0.96
C PHE A 128 8.69 0.16 1.21
N VAL A 129 9.16 1.41 1.35
CA VAL A 129 10.60 1.73 1.42
C VAL A 129 11.29 1.11 2.64
N ASP A 130 10.67 1.18 3.81
CA ASP A 130 11.26 0.69 5.07
C ASP A 130 10.81 -0.76 5.38
N GLY A 131 9.59 -1.13 5.01
CA GLY A 131 8.91 -2.35 5.45
C GLY A 131 8.65 -3.39 4.37
N ALA A 132 8.97 -3.11 3.10
CA ALA A 132 8.62 -3.95 1.94
C ALA A 132 7.12 -4.31 1.85
N MET A 133 6.25 -3.47 2.43
CA MET A 133 4.81 -3.68 2.37
C MET A 133 4.24 -3.12 1.07
N THR A 134 3.37 -3.88 0.44
CA THR A 134 2.85 -3.60 -0.92
C THR A 134 1.38 -3.19 -0.94
N SER A 135 0.75 -3.09 0.23
CA SER A 135 -0.61 -2.58 0.42
C SER A 135 -0.73 -1.85 1.76
N LEU A 136 -1.60 -0.84 1.80
CA LEU A 136 -2.00 -0.10 3.00
C LEU A 136 -3.52 0.05 2.96
N ILE A 137 -4.20 -0.38 4.01
CA ILE A 137 -5.66 -0.26 4.17
C ILE A 137 -5.95 0.68 5.33
N VAL A 138 -6.69 1.76 5.05
CA VAL A 138 -7.02 2.80 6.03
C VAL A 138 -8.17 2.35 6.92
N TRP A 139 -7.93 2.35 8.23
CA TRP A 139 -9.02 2.41 9.20
C TRP A 139 -9.31 3.89 9.51
N ASN A 140 -10.44 4.46 9.10
CA ASN A 140 -11.57 3.85 8.38
C ASN A 140 -11.92 4.58 7.08
N ALA A 141 -12.78 3.99 6.26
CA ALA A 141 -13.14 4.57 4.96
C ALA A 141 -13.84 5.93 5.10
N VAL A 142 -14.85 6.01 5.98
CA VAL A 142 -15.69 7.20 6.17
C VAL A 142 -16.03 7.38 7.65
N GLY A 143 -15.81 8.59 8.17
CA GLY A 143 -16.29 9.07 9.46
C GLY A 143 -17.80 9.27 9.50
N ALA A 144 -18.56 8.17 9.45
CA ALA A 144 -20.04 8.15 9.47
C ALA A 144 -20.60 7.77 10.85
N TYR A 145 -19.99 8.28 11.91
CA TYR A 145 -20.37 8.00 13.30
C TYR A 145 -20.28 9.28 14.14
N MET A 146 -21.05 9.33 15.22
CA MET A 146 -21.30 10.55 15.99
C MET A 146 -20.03 11.14 16.61
N SER A 147 -19.99 12.47 16.70
CA SER A 147 -18.99 13.17 17.50
C SER A 147 -19.06 12.72 18.96
N GLY A 148 -17.90 12.51 19.57
CA GLY A 148 -17.78 11.99 20.94
C GLY A 148 -17.64 10.47 21.05
N LEU A 149 -17.89 9.71 19.98
CA LEU A 149 -17.47 8.30 19.94
C LEU A 149 -15.94 8.19 19.76
N PRO A 150 -15.32 7.09 20.24
CA PRO A 150 -13.90 6.86 20.04
C PRO A 150 -13.48 7.00 18.58
N PHE A 151 -12.36 7.69 18.34
CA PHE A 151 -11.79 7.93 17.00
C PHE A 151 -12.72 8.69 16.05
N PHE A 152 -13.58 9.58 16.55
CA PHE A 152 -14.36 10.47 15.69
C PHE A 152 -13.48 11.21 14.66
N SER A 153 -13.94 11.25 13.41
CA SER A 153 -13.24 11.89 12.29
C SER A 153 -11.84 11.30 12.03
N SER A 154 -11.75 9.97 11.99
CA SER A 154 -10.53 9.21 11.65
C SER A 154 -10.67 8.40 10.37
N GLY A 155 -11.40 8.94 9.38
CA GLY A 155 -11.49 8.34 8.05
C GLY A 155 -11.11 9.32 6.93
N LEU A 156 -11.25 8.88 5.68
CA LEU A 156 -10.87 9.69 4.52
C LEU A 156 -11.76 10.94 4.32
N LEU A 157 -13.01 10.88 4.77
CA LEU A 157 -13.98 11.96 4.78
C LEU A 157 -14.97 11.77 5.94
N ASP A 158 -15.70 12.82 6.33
CA ASP A 158 -16.76 12.73 7.32
C ASP A 158 -18.15 12.84 6.71
N ALA A 159 -19.08 12.00 7.16
CA ALA A 159 -20.47 11.97 6.70
C ALA A 159 -21.45 11.62 7.83
N ALA A 160 -21.22 12.16 9.03
CA ALA A 160 -21.97 11.81 10.25
C ALA A 160 -23.36 12.47 10.38
N HIS A 161 -23.81 13.28 9.41
CA HIS A 161 -25.06 14.05 9.49
C HIS A 161 -26.05 13.66 8.37
N PRO A 162 -26.62 12.44 8.40
CA PRO A 162 -27.53 11.98 7.35
C PRO A 162 -28.80 12.82 7.24
N TRP A 163 -29.27 13.44 8.33
CA TRP A 163 -30.47 14.28 8.36
C TRP A 163 -30.31 15.62 7.62
N SER A 164 -29.08 16.10 7.41
CA SER A 164 -28.83 17.32 6.61
C SER A 164 -28.18 17.02 5.25
N GLY A 165 -27.71 15.79 5.04
CA GLY A 165 -26.92 15.41 3.86
C GLY A 165 -25.51 16.01 3.82
N THR A 166 -25.04 16.62 4.92
CA THR A 166 -23.74 17.29 4.97
C THR A 166 -22.60 16.29 5.11
N TYR A 167 -21.57 16.46 4.30
CA TYR A 167 -20.30 15.74 4.40
C TYR A 167 -19.13 16.71 4.24
N THR A 168 -17.97 16.31 4.77
CA THR A 168 -16.73 17.11 4.72
C THR A 168 -15.63 16.26 4.12
N LEU A 169 -15.09 16.70 2.99
CA LEU A 169 -13.85 16.12 2.45
C LEU A 169 -12.70 16.48 3.39
N ARG A 170 -11.98 15.48 3.86
CA ARG A 170 -10.82 15.66 4.75
C ARG A 170 -9.52 15.59 3.95
N SER A 171 -8.42 16.01 4.56
CA SER A 171 -7.12 15.96 3.87
C SER A 171 -6.75 14.54 3.39
N PRO A 172 -7.00 13.44 4.13
CA PRO A 172 -6.51 12.12 3.73
C PRO A 172 -7.06 11.62 2.39
N VAL A 173 -8.27 12.04 1.95
CA VAL A 173 -8.80 11.66 0.63
C VAL A 173 -7.90 12.13 -0.51
N TRP A 174 -7.35 13.34 -0.40
CA TRP A 174 -6.47 13.91 -1.41
C TRP A 174 -5.08 13.30 -1.35
N LEU A 175 -4.59 12.99 -0.14
CA LEU A 175 -3.30 12.30 0.04
C LEU A 175 -3.35 10.86 -0.48
N ALA A 176 -4.46 10.15 -0.31
CA ALA A 176 -4.69 8.85 -0.94
C ALA A 176 -4.73 8.97 -2.47
N ALA A 177 -5.40 10.00 -3.01
CA ALA A 177 -5.54 10.23 -4.45
C ALA A 177 -4.19 10.40 -5.17
N HIS A 178 -3.17 10.95 -4.49
CA HIS A 178 -1.80 11.04 -5.03
C HIS A 178 -1.19 9.66 -5.37
N THR A 179 -1.68 8.57 -4.77
CA THR A 179 -1.30 7.22 -5.19
C THR A 179 -2.39 6.61 -6.08
N THR A 180 -3.63 6.58 -5.60
CA THR A 180 -4.70 5.76 -6.21
C THR A 180 -5.20 6.24 -7.57
N GLN A 181 -5.03 7.52 -7.93
CA GLN A 181 -5.38 8.00 -9.28
C GLN A 181 -4.33 7.63 -10.34
N PHE A 182 -3.13 7.23 -9.92
CA PHE A 182 -1.97 7.07 -10.78
C PHE A 182 -1.36 5.66 -10.76
N THR A 183 -1.94 4.76 -9.97
CA THR A 183 -1.51 3.36 -9.84
C THR A 183 -2.73 2.44 -9.80
N ARG A 184 -2.52 1.14 -10.03
CA ARG A 184 -3.53 0.09 -9.90
C ARG A 184 -2.92 -1.16 -9.26
N PRO A 185 -3.70 -2.01 -8.57
CA PRO A 185 -3.28 -3.37 -8.26
C PRO A 185 -2.75 -4.07 -9.52
N GLY A 186 -1.65 -4.83 -9.39
CA GLY A 186 -0.93 -5.45 -10.52
C GLY A 186 0.35 -4.70 -10.92
N TRP A 187 0.39 -3.37 -10.72
CA TRP A 187 1.61 -2.59 -10.93
C TRP A 187 2.71 -2.98 -9.94
N ARG A 188 3.97 -2.89 -10.38
CA ARG A 188 5.13 -3.19 -9.55
C ARG A 188 5.85 -1.94 -9.08
N TYR A 189 6.35 -1.98 -7.86
CA TYR A 189 7.32 -1.00 -7.41
C TYR A 189 8.68 -1.24 -8.08
N LEU A 190 9.37 -0.17 -8.45
CA LEU A 190 10.81 -0.26 -8.70
C LEU A 190 11.56 -0.51 -7.38
N PRO A 191 12.61 -1.35 -7.37
CA PRO A 191 13.30 -1.73 -6.14
C PRO A 191 13.87 -0.54 -5.36
N VAL A 192 13.96 -0.69 -4.04
CA VAL A 192 14.63 0.29 -3.17
C VAL A 192 16.11 0.37 -3.56
N GLY A 193 16.59 1.60 -3.82
CA GLY A 193 17.94 1.85 -4.35
C GLY A 193 18.02 1.82 -5.89
N GLN A 194 16.96 1.41 -6.58
CA GLN A 194 16.86 1.36 -8.05
C GLN A 194 15.54 1.95 -8.57
N GLY A 195 15.09 3.06 -7.99
CA GLY A 195 13.87 3.76 -8.41
C GLY A 195 12.88 4.07 -7.28
N SER A 196 13.08 3.48 -6.10
CA SER A 196 12.39 3.88 -4.86
C SER A 196 13.43 4.11 -3.74
N GLY A 197 13.12 4.92 -2.73
CA GLY A 197 14.03 5.11 -1.60
C GLY A 197 13.79 6.37 -0.76
N LYS A 198 14.82 6.71 0.01
CA LYS A 198 14.86 7.91 0.86
C LYS A 198 15.50 9.08 0.12
N LEU A 199 15.03 10.28 0.41
CA LEU A 199 15.68 11.52 -0.02
C LEU A 199 16.81 11.89 0.95
N ALA A 200 17.77 12.71 0.49
CA ALA A 200 18.98 13.02 1.26
C ALA A 200 18.67 13.89 2.50
N MET A 201 17.72 14.81 2.38
CA MET A 201 17.34 15.74 3.45
C MET A 201 15.95 15.42 4.04
N GLY A 202 15.61 14.13 4.13
CA GLY A 202 14.35 13.64 4.69
C GLY A 202 13.19 13.60 3.68
N GLY A 203 12.32 12.59 3.84
CA GLY A 203 11.26 12.24 2.89
C GLY A 203 11.59 10.97 2.10
N THR A 204 10.63 10.50 1.30
CA THR A 204 10.76 9.28 0.49
C THR A 204 10.12 9.43 -0.87
N TYR A 205 10.56 8.61 -1.82
CA TYR A 205 9.96 8.47 -3.14
C TYR A 205 9.76 7.00 -3.46
N VAL A 206 8.64 6.69 -4.13
CA VAL A 206 8.35 5.36 -4.65
C VAL A 206 7.96 5.48 -6.11
N THR A 207 8.48 4.57 -6.94
CA THR A 207 8.12 4.52 -8.36
C THR A 207 7.35 3.25 -8.63
N TYR A 208 6.20 3.39 -9.27
CA TYR A 208 5.37 2.29 -9.77
C TYR A 208 5.53 2.18 -11.28
N ARG A 209 5.59 0.96 -11.79
CA ARG A 209 5.62 0.64 -13.21
C ARG A 209 4.49 -0.35 -13.51
N GLU A 210 3.76 -0.08 -14.58
CA GLU A 210 2.81 -1.02 -15.17
C GLU A 210 3.57 -2.19 -15.80
N GLU A 211 3.16 -3.42 -15.50
CA GLU A 211 3.67 -4.62 -16.16
C GLU A 211 3.00 -4.78 -17.55
N ALA A 212 3.76 -5.29 -18.53
CA ALA A 212 3.23 -5.54 -19.87
C ALA A 212 2.16 -6.64 -19.83
N GLY A 213 0.99 -6.40 -20.44
CA GLY A 213 -0.12 -7.36 -20.53
C GLY A 213 -1.37 -7.05 -19.69
N GLU A 214 -1.34 -6.03 -18.82
CA GLU A 214 -2.52 -5.55 -18.07
C GLU A 214 -3.05 -4.22 -18.63
N THR A 215 -3.38 -4.17 -19.92
CA THR A 215 -3.73 -2.91 -20.62
C THR A 215 -5.23 -2.77 -20.91
N ASP A 216 -5.77 -1.57 -20.64
CA ASP A 216 -6.91 -0.99 -21.39
C ASP A 216 -6.41 -0.25 -22.66
N LEU A 217 -5.08 -0.20 -22.85
CA LEU A 217 -4.42 0.32 -24.04
C LEU A 217 -4.35 -0.78 -25.11
N PRO A 218 -4.32 -0.41 -26.41
CA PRO A 218 -4.07 -1.35 -27.49
C PRO A 218 -2.80 -2.17 -27.18
N GLU A 219 -2.85 -3.46 -27.47
CA GLU A 219 -1.77 -4.44 -27.28
C GLU A 219 -0.43 -3.99 -27.89
N ASP A 220 -0.51 -3.05 -28.85
CA ASP A 220 0.60 -2.50 -29.63
C ASP A 220 1.19 -1.19 -29.05
N SER A 221 0.75 -0.73 -27.87
CA SER A 221 1.25 0.54 -27.31
C SER A 221 2.67 0.38 -26.74
N PRO A 222 3.69 1.07 -27.28
CA PRO A 222 5.09 0.95 -26.83
C PRO A 222 5.36 1.65 -25.49
N LEU A 223 4.33 2.13 -24.79
CA LEU A 223 4.45 3.01 -23.63
C LEU A 223 4.17 2.23 -22.35
N ALA A 224 5.22 1.86 -21.59
CA ALA A 224 5.03 1.44 -20.21
C ALA A 224 4.62 2.66 -19.36
N ARG A 225 3.45 2.61 -18.73
CA ARG A 225 3.05 3.68 -17.79
C ARG A 225 3.81 3.53 -16.49
N TRP A 226 4.22 4.65 -15.93
CA TRP A 226 4.85 4.69 -14.63
C TRP A 226 4.55 5.99 -13.90
N ALA A 227 4.60 5.93 -12.59
CA ALA A 227 4.31 7.05 -11.70
C ALA A 227 5.32 7.09 -10.56
N VAL A 228 5.78 8.28 -10.21
CA VAL A 228 6.59 8.53 -9.01
C VAL A 228 5.74 9.31 -8.02
N VAL A 229 5.64 8.80 -6.81
CA VAL A 229 5.02 9.49 -5.67
C VAL A 229 6.12 9.89 -4.71
N ILE A 230 6.26 11.19 -4.44
CA ILE A 230 7.28 11.76 -3.55
C ILE A 230 6.57 12.40 -2.35
N GLU A 231 7.00 12.04 -1.14
CA GLU A 231 6.56 12.67 0.11
C GLU A 231 7.74 13.30 0.83
N LYS A 232 7.52 14.50 1.38
CA LYS A 232 8.49 15.24 2.18
C LYS A 232 7.85 15.78 3.47
N MET A 233 7.14 14.90 4.17
CA MET A 233 6.43 15.23 5.40
C MET A 233 7.39 15.42 6.57
N SER A 234 7.23 16.53 7.31
CA SER A 234 7.97 16.74 8.57
C SER A 234 7.42 15.89 9.71
N ALA A 235 8.23 15.65 10.73
CA ALA A 235 7.77 14.95 11.93
C ALA A 235 6.61 15.68 12.64
N LYS A 236 6.61 17.02 12.61
CA LYS A 236 5.58 17.85 13.25
C LYS A 236 4.20 17.69 12.62
N HIS A 237 4.14 17.62 11.29
CA HIS A 237 2.88 17.62 10.53
C HIS A 237 2.54 16.24 9.94
N SER A 238 3.08 15.16 10.50
CA SER A 238 2.76 13.80 10.06
C SER A 238 2.73 12.78 11.18
N ALA A 239 2.53 13.20 12.43
CA ALA A 239 2.40 12.28 13.54
C ALA A 239 1.12 11.44 13.38
N CYS A 240 1.27 10.11 13.39
CA CYS A 240 0.15 9.17 13.45
C CYS A 240 -0.25 8.94 14.90
N VAL A 241 -1.49 8.50 15.14
CA VAL A 241 -1.91 8.04 16.48
C VAL A 241 -1.12 6.81 16.93
N ARG A 242 -0.70 5.95 15.97
CA ARG A 242 0.05 4.72 16.21
C ARG A 242 1.07 4.46 15.11
N PRO A 243 2.22 3.85 15.44
CA PRO A 243 2.84 3.86 16.77
C PRO A 243 3.35 5.27 17.12
N GLN A 244 3.81 5.47 18.35
CA GLN A 244 4.48 6.72 18.71
C GLN A 244 5.72 6.92 17.84
N MET A 245 5.71 8.01 17.07
CA MET A 245 6.76 8.30 16.10
C MET A 245 7.98 8.93 16.80
N LYS A 246 9.19 8.48 16.42
CA LYS A 246 10.43 9.16 16.78
C LYS A 246 10.58 10.42 15.94
N TRP A 247 11.05 11.51 16.55
CA TRP A 247 11.35 12.74 15.82
C TRP A 247 12.37 12.47 14.71
N PHE A 248 12.20 13.15 13.58
CA PHE A 248 13.14 13.18 12.47
C PHE A 248 13.08 14.55 11.80
N ASP A 249 14.21 14.97 11.25
CA ASP A 249 14.31 16.24 10.56
C ASP A 249 14.01 16.09 9.07
N THR A 250 13.51 17.17 8.48
CA THR A 250 13.25 17.26 7.04
C THR A 250 13.56 18.70 6.63
N TRP A 251 14.46 18.86 5.66
CA TRP A 251 14.92 20.15 5.20
C TRP A 251 14.71 20.30 3.70
N ALA A 252 14.65 21.55 3.22
CA ALA A 252 14.59 21.83 1.79
C ALA A 252 15.80 21.20 1.06
N GLU A 253 15.54 20.65 -0.13
CA GLU A 253 16.59 20.09 -1.00
C GLU A 253 16.17 20.12 -2.46
N ASN A 254 17.16 20.07 -3.35
CA ASN A 254 16.94 19.79 -4.77
C ASN A 254 17.22 18.30 -5.03
N ALA A 255 16.17 17.51 -5.27
CA ALA A 255 16.31 16.13 -5.72
C ALA A 255 16.36 16.08 -7.26
N THR A 256 17.27 15.30 -7.83
CA THR A 256 17.36 15.05 -9.28
C THR A 256 17.15 13.57 -9.56
N PHE A 257 16.14 13.24 -10.37
CA PHE A 257 15.82 11.87 -10.77
C PHE A 257 16.28 11.63 -12.21
N VAL A 258 17.15 10.66 -12.43
CA VAL A 258 17.59 10.28 -13.78
C VAL A 258 16.87 9.00 -14.17
N VAL A 259 16.15 9.05 -15.29
CA VAL A 259 15.52 7.86 -15.88
C VAL A 259 16.54 7.21 -16.79
N ALA A 260 16.79 5.92 -16.56
CA ALA A 260 17.66 5.12 -17.40
C ALA A 260 16.88 3.92 -17.94
N ALA A 261 17.15 3.54 -19.20
CA ALA A 261 16.67 2.28 -19.74
C ALA A 261 17.31 1.10 -18.98
N SER A 262 16.52 0.04 -18.73
CA SER A 262 17.02 -1.19 -18.15
C SER A 262 17.98 -1.86 -19.13
N SER A 263 19.20 -2.15 -18.70
CA SER A 263 20.24 -2.80 -19.52
C SER A 263 20.05 -4.31 -19.69
N GLU A 264 18.84 -4.84 -19.51
CA GLU A 264 18.58 -6.27 -19.68
C GLU A 264 18.57 -6.69 -21.16
N ASP A 265 18.34 -5.74 -22.08
CA ASP A 265 18.37 -5.98 -23.53
C ASP A 265 19.53 -5.23 -24.19
N GLY A 266 20.75 -5.76 -24.07
CA GLY A 266 21.96 -5.64 -24.94
C GLY A 266 22.21 -4.48 -25.94
N GLY A 267 21.50 -3.36 -25.92
CA GLY A 267 21.53 -2.28 -26.90
C GLY A 267 21.84 -0.94 -26.25
N GLY A 268 22.68 -0.13 -26.91
CA GLY A 268 23.18 1.15 -26.40
C GLY A 268 22.07 2.10 -25.96
N GLY A 269 21.92 2.28 -24.64
CA GLY A 269 20.80 3.02 -24.06
C GLY A 269 20.82 4.52 -24.37
N GLN A 270 19.72 5.03 -24.92
CA GLN A 270 19.37 6.45 -24.85
C GLN A 270 19.15 6.85 -23.37
N ARG A 271 19.85 7.89 -22.93
CA ARG A 271 19.67 8.49 -21.60
C ARG A 271 18.71 9.67 -21.71
N SER A 272 17.46 9.50 -21.32
CA SER A 272 16.52 10.60 -21.15
C SER A 272 16.70 11.22 -19.77
N ARG A 273 17.34 12.41 -19.72
CA ARG A 273 17.54 13.15 -18.48
C ARG A 273 16.26 13.89 -18.12
N LEU A 274 15.51 13.38 -17.14
CA LEU A 274 14.45 14.16 -16.52
C LEU A 274 15.06 15.11 -15.48
N LEU A 275 14.88 16.42 -15.67
CA LEU A 275 15.22 17.43 -14.66
C LEU A 275 13.92 17.85 -13.97
N THR A 276 13.36 17.00 -13.10
CA THR A 276 12.33 17.44 -12.17
C THR A 276 12.98 17.71 -10.82
N GLY A 277 13.34 18.97 -10.58
CA GLY A 277 13.55 19.43 -9.22
C GLY A 277 12.19 19.63 -8.58
N LEU A 278 11.97 19.10 -7.38
CA LEU A 278 11.00 19.72 -6.48
C LEU A 278 11.57 21.10 -6.12
N GLN A 279 11.30 22.11 -6.95
CA GLN A 279 11.54 23.49 -6.58
C GLN A 279 10.51 23.84 -5.49
N GLY A 280 10.92 23.61 -4.25
CA GLY A 280 10.13 23.99 -3.10
C GLY A 280 11.06 24.20 -1.92
N GLY A 281 11.32 25.45 -1.57
CA GLY A 281 12.03 25.81 -0.35
C GLY A 281 11.26 25.48 0.94
N GLU A 282 10.36 24.50 0.94
CA GLU A 282 9.42 24.23 2.02
C GLU A 282 9.20 22.72 2.22
N SER A 283 9.16 22.28 3.48
CA SER A 283 8.73 20.94 3.92
C SER A 283 7.22 20.75 3.76
N ASP A 284 6.71 19.53 4.03
CA ASP A 284 5.28 19.20 4.10
C ASP A 284 4.55 19.21 2.74
N LYS A 285 5.14 18.53 1.75
CA LYS A 285 4.59 18.40 0.38
C LYS A 285 4.47 16.95 -0.06
N VAL A 286 3.44 16.68 -0.85
CA VAL A 286 3.35 15.47 -1.70
C VAL A 286 3.36 15.93 -3.15
N GLY A 287 4.19 15.28 -3.95
CA GLY A 287 4.24 15.47 -5.40
C GLY A 287 4.03 14.13 -6.09
N VAL A 288 3.30 14.16 -7.20
CA VAL A 288 3.19 13.00 -8.08
C VAL A 288 3.58 13.42 -9.47
N TRP A 289 4.41 12.61 -10.10
CA TRP A 289 4.68 12.75 -11.50
C TRP A 289 4.32 11.47 -12.23
N ARG A 290 3.59 11.62 -13.33
CA ARG A 290 3.17 10.52 -14.19
C ARG A 290 3.76 10.73 -15.58
N SER A 291 4.24 9.65 -16.18
CA SER A 291 4.79 9.66 -17.52
C SER A 291 4.18 8.55 -18.37
N CYS A 292 4.07 8.84 -19.66
CA CYS A 292 3.74 7.88 -20.70
C CYS A 292 4.91 7.81 -21.71
N LEU A 293 6.16 7.89 -21.24
CA LEU A 293 7.34 7.72 -22.10
C LEU A 293 7.58 6.22 -22.32
N GLY A 294 7.56 5.78 -23.58
CA GLY A 294 7.94 4.44 -23.99
C GLY A 294 9.44 4.29 -24.11
N PHE A 295 9.91 3.06 -23.97
CA PHE A 295 11.25 2.67 -24.37
C PHE A 295 11.16 2.29 -25.84
N GLU A 296 11.66 3.14 -26.75
CA GLU A 296 11.80 2.75 -28.15
C GLU A 296 12.90 1.69 -28.24
N ASP A 297 12.53 0.50 -28.70
CA ASP A 297 13.48 -0.56 -29.02
C ASP A 297 14.15 -0.19 -30.35
N SER A 298 15.40 0.27 -30.30
CA SER A 298 16.12 0.74 -31.49
C SER A 298 16.69 -0.42 -32.32
N SER A 299 15.89 -1.42 -32.67
CA SER A 299 16.31 -2.60 -33.43
C SER A 299 15.66 -2.71 -34.82
N SER A 300 15.25 -1.60 -35.42
CA SER A 300 14.87 -1.55 -36.83
C SER A 300 15.66 -0.49 -37.62
N SER A 301 16.83 -0.89 -38.11
CA SER A 301 17.46 -0.35 -39.31
C SER A 301 18.44 -1.37 -39.89
#